data_AF-A0A2N1A6Z0-F1
#
_entry.id   AF-A0A2N1A6Z0-F1
#
_cell.length_a   1.000
_cell.length_b   1.000
_cell.length_c   1.000
_cell.angle_alpha   90.00
_cell.angle_beta   90.00
_cell.angle_gamma   90.00
#
_symmetry.space_group_name_H-M   'P 1'
#
loop_
_entity.id
_entity.type
_entity.pdbx_description
1 polymer ?
#
loop_
_entity_poly.entity_id
_entity_poly.type
_entity_poly.pdbx_seq_one_letter_code
_entity_poly.pdbx_strand_id
1 'polypeptide(L)'
;MRYLLLLCLLSLNAHAFTINGKLTGEKLDWFNASSDGQYLTPNYWFKPGNLPKTTAWVPGTFTSMTDLYIELSSGNEHVSVPLTLSGVNYQTNPIWESSWYSDIYPSCNETKLSSIATVKRTAGHGYCIADSRLNYQQPETPFTALQPIIKLDKAVLIAQLKGKSKGVYSGTVSAIASYGFFVDASQTVKTYRNIPITFSVQIEYNPSVIKRINVLGTGHIVPKYDTKAHTVSGQTGFKVSALGYFENGLTFRLINKKTNDYTLKPVNSGSTSIPYSITCKGCSSGSQLVSKGKLVDDGKAEITSPDSTLIPFTLGVNYDNISVKDVEESSYADHFTVMFEVTL
;
A
#
# COMPACT_ATOMS: atom_id res chain seq x y z
N MET A 1 -36.67 -25.49 39.81
CA MET A 1 -35.89 -24.23 39.77
C MET A 1 -34.56 -24.51 39.07
N ARG A 2 -34.47 -24.27 37.76
CA ARG A 2 -33.22 -24.41 36.99
C ARG A 2 -32.55 -23.03 36.96
N TYR A 3 -31.41 -22.89 37.62
CA TYR A 3 -30.58 -21.70 37.54
C TYR A 3 -29.89 -21.65 36.18
N LEU A 4 -30.26 -20.68 35.36
CA LEU A 4 -29.56 -20.33 34.12
C LEU A 4 -28.39 -19.42 34.51
N LEU A 5 -27.16 -19.96 34.50
CA LEU A 5 -25.95 -19.19 34.77
C LEU A 5 -25.60 -18.39 33.51
N LEU A 6 -25.87 -17.08 33.53
CA LEU A 6 -25.50 -16.14 32.47
C LEU A 6 -23.97 -15.90 32.55
N LEU A 7 -23.19 -16.58 31.71
CA LEU A 7 -21.78 -16.24 31.50
C LEU A 7 -21.71 -14.89 30.78
N CYS A 8 -21.64 -13.81 31.55
CA CYS A 8 -21.14 -12.52 31.07
C CYS A 8 -19.66 -12.71 30.72
N LEU A 9 -19.38 -12.91 29.43
CA LEU A 9 -18.05 -12.78 28.84
C LEU A 9 -17.57 -11.35 29.11
N LEU A 10 -16.78 -11.20 30.18
CA LEU A 10 -15.95 -10.02 30.40
C LEU A 10 -15.00 -9.93 29.21
N SER A 11 -15.28 -9.02 28.28
CA SER A 11 -14.33 -8.61 27.27
C SER A 11 -13.13 -7.97 27.97
N LEU A 12 -12.14 -8.80 28.29
CA LEU A 12 -10.82 -8.31 28.64
C LEU A 12 -10.36 -7.49 27.45
N ASN A 13 -10.22 -6.17 27.65
CA ASN A 13 -9.63 -5.27 26.67
C ASN A 13 -8.19 -5.74 26.42
N ALA A 14 -8.00 -6.61 25.43
CA ALA A 14 -6.71 -6.96 24.92
C ALA A 14 -6.19 -5.73 24.15
N HIS A 15 -5.36 -4.94 24.82
CA HIS A 15 -4.68 -3.82 24.16
C HIS A 15 -3.65 -4.38 23.20
N ALA A 16 -4.05 -4.53 21.95
CA ALA A 16 -3.17 -4.91 20.86
C ALA A 16 -2.58 -3.66 20.23
N PHE A 17 -1.30 -3.75 19.92
CA PHE A 17 -0.65 -2.84 19.02
C PHE A 17 -1.11 -3.13 17.58
N THR A 18 -2.02 -2.35 17.00
CA THR A 18 -2.44 -2.53 15.60
C THR A 18 -1.64 -1.66 14.63
N ILE A 19 -0.93 -2.30 13.70
CA ILE A 19 -0.29 -1.66 12.54
C ILE A 19 -1.18 -1.87 11.31
N ASN A 20 -1.59 -0.78 10.68
CA ASN A 20 -2.44 -0.75 9.50
C ASN A 20 -1.62 -0.31 8.29
N GLY A 21 -1.74 -1.05 7.19
CA GLY A 21 -1.15 -0.69 5.91
C GLY A 21 -2.10 -0.98 4.75
N LYS A 22 -1.80 -0.41 3.60
CA LYS A 22 -2.49 -0.67 2.34
C LYS A 22 -1.49 -1.14 1.29
N LEU A 23 -1.78 -2.28 0.68
CA LEU A 23 -1.02 -2.84 -0.43
C LEU A 23 -1.85 -2.70 -1.70
N THR A 24 -1.44 -1.83 -2.61
CA THR A 24 -2.04 -1.70 -3.94
C THR A 24 -1.02 -2.08 -5.01
N GLY A 25 -1.27 -3.19 -5.71
CA GLY A 25 -0.25 -3.83 -6.53
C GLY A 25 0.99 -4.22 -5.71
N GLU A 26 2.09 -3.51 -5.90
CA GLU A 26 3.38 -3.71 -5.18
C GLU A 26 3.70 -2.57 -4.22
N LYS A 27 2.86 -1.53 -4.17
CA LYS A 27 3.05 -0.37 -3.30
C LYS A 27 2.41 -0.63 -1.94
N LEU A 28 3.24 -0.71 -0.90
CA LEU A 28 2.82 -0.84 0.49
C LEU A 28 3.00 0.49 1.21
N ASP A 29 1.89 1.08 1.66
CA ASP A 29 1.84 2.31 2.44
C ASP A 29 1.37 1.99 3.87
N TRP A 30 2.03 2.55 4.90
CA TRP A 30 1.65 2.36 6.31
C TRP A 30 0.87 3.58 6.81
N PHE A 31 -0.26 3.36 7.49
CA PHE A 31 -1.12 4.43 7.98
C PHE A 31 -0.78 4.92 9.38
N ASN A 32 -0.36 4.01 10.25
CA ASN A 32 -0.13 4.30 11.68
C ASN A 32 1.16 3.66 12.21
N ALA A 33 2.15 3.49 11.34
CA ALA A 33 3.50 3.11 11.71
C ALA A 33 4.52 3.93 10.91
N SER A 34 5.63 4.27 11.57
CA SER A 34 6.80 4.85 10.95
C SER A 34 7.72 3.73 10.45
N SER A 35 8.29 3.91 9.27
CA SER A 35 9.24 2.96 8.65
C SER A 35 10.55 3.66 8.35
N ASP A 36 11.67 3.04 8.73
CA ASP A 36 13.02 3.45 8.31
C ASP A 36 13.51 2.68 7.08
N GLY A 37 12.62 1.92 6.42
CA GLY A 37 12.91 1.06 5.29
C GLY A 37 13.06 -0.42 5.67
N GLN A 38 13.49 -0.72 6.89
CA GLN A 38 13.68 -2.10 7.38
C GLN A 38 12.79 -2.40 8.60
N TYR A 39 12.68 -1.45 9.51
CA TYR A 39 11.97 -1.59 10.77
C TYR A 39 10.71 -0.73 10.78
N LEU A 40 9.67 -1.27 11.41
CA LEU A 40 8.39 -0.63 11.62
C LEU A 40 8.21 -0.34 13.09
N THR A 41 7.75 0.87 13.38
CA THR A 41 7.46 1.34 14.73
C THR A 41 6.03 1.90 14.74
N PRO A 42 5.09 1.33 15.51
CA PRO A 42 3.71 1.84 15.58
C PRO A 42 3.68 3.27 16.11
N ASN A 43 2.86 4.16 15.58
CA ASN A 43 2.88 5.58 15.97
C ASN A 43 2.26 5.88 17.35
N TYR A 44 1.70 4.89 18.03
CA TYR A 44 1.19 5.02 19.39
C TYR A 44 2.05 4.26 20.40
N TRP A 45 1.93 4.67 21.65
CA TRP A 45 2.69 4.16 22.78
C TRP A 45 1.77 3.40 23.74
N PHE A 46 2.23 2.25 24.22
CA PHE A 46 1.55 1.50 25.26
C PHE A 46 2.00 1.95 26.64
N LYS A 47 1.04 2.23 27.52
CA LYS A 47 1.30 2.64 28.90
C LYS A 47 1.05 1.46 29.84
N PRO A 48 2.08 0.71 30.26
CA PRO A 48 1.88 -0.38 31.21
C PRO A 48 1.45 0.18 32.58
N GLY A 49 0.50 -0.50 33.22
CA GLY A 49 0.06 -0.17 34.57
C GLY A 49 1.04 -0.67 35.65
N ASN A 50 1.01 0.00 36.81
CA ASN A 50 1.61 -0.44 38.07
C ASN A 50 3.12 -0.73 38.03
N LEU A 51 3.91 0.01 37.24
CA LEU A 51 5.36 -0.14 37.24
C LEU A 51 5.96 0.25 38.61
N PRO A 52 6.88 -0.54 39.19
CA PRO A 52 7.50 -0.23 40.48
C PRO A 52 8.41 0.99 40.33
N LYS A 53 8.44 1.83 41.36
CA LYS A 53 9.45 2.89 41.44
C LYS A 53 10.83 2.28 41.69
N THR A 54 11.86 2.86 41.11
CA THR A 54 13.25 2.43 41.24
C THR A 54 14.20 3.62 41.13
N THR A 55 15.38 3.52 41.74
CA THR A 55 16.48 4.47 41.52
C THR A 55 17.38 4.05 40.36
N ALA A 56 17.26 2.82 39.85
CA ALA A 56 18.01 2.37 38.68
C ALA A 56 17.27 1.30 37.87
N TRP A 57 17.41 1.34 36.55
CA TRP A 57 16.85 0.30 35.67
C TRP A 57 17.62 0.16 34.36
N VAL A 58 17.38 -0.96 33.68
CA VAL A 58 18.06 -1.37 32.45
C VAL A 58 17.01 -1.71 31.40
N PRO A 59 16.92 -0.96 30.30
CA PRO A 59 16.06 -1.29 29.18
C PRO A 59 16.42 -2.64 28.58
N GLY A 60 15.42 -3.42 28.18
CA GLY A 60 15.61 -4.69 27.50
C GLY A 60 14.65 -4.88 26.34
N THR A 61 14.80 -5.98 25.61
CA THR A 61 13.94 -6.30 24.46
C THR A 61 12.90 -7.35 24.84
N PHE A 62 12.75 -8.41 24.04
CA PHE A 62 11.75 -9.45 24.20
C PHE A 62 12.37 -10.73 24.74
N THR A 63 11.79 -11.31 25.78
CA THR A 63 12.18 -12.62 26.32
C THR A 63 11.47 -13.79 25.65
N SER A 64 10.38 -13.51 24.94
CA SER A 64 9.74 -14.47 24.05
C SER A 64 10.55 -14.70 22.77
N MET A 65 10.18 -15.71 21.98
CA MET A 65 10.73 -15.93 20.65
C MET A 65 10.60 -14.65 19.81
N THR A 66 11.72 -14.21 19.21
CA THR A 66 11.80 -12.95 18.47
C THR A 66 11.48 -13.12 17.00
N ASP A 67 11.81 -14.28 16.42
CA ASP A 67 11.57 -14.59 15.01
C ASP A 67 10.34 -15.47 14.91
N LEU A 68 9.32 -14.90 14.28
CA LEU A 68 7.97 -15.42 14.27
C LEU A 68 7.46 -15.43 12.83
N TYR A 69 6.35 -16.13 12.63
CA TYR A 69 5.49 -15.95 11.47
C TYR A 69 4.19 -15.32 11.94
N ILE A 70 3.73 -14.29 11.23
CA ILE A 70 2.39 -13.76 11.39
C ILE A 70 1.50 -14.36 10.31
N GLU A 71 0.45 -15.05 10.74
CA GLU A 71 -0.61 -15.54 9.86
C GLU A 71 -1.63 -14.43 9.65
N LEU A 72 -1.70 -13.88 8.43
CA LEU A 72 -2.72 -12.91 8.05
C LEU A 72 -3.85 -13.65 7.33
N SER A 73 -5.09 -13.33 7.71
CA SER A 73 -6.28 -13.99 7.15
C SER A 73 -7.32 -12.99 6.67
N SER A 74 -8.03 -13.36 5.60
CA SER A 74 -9.20 -12.68 5.06
C SER A 74 -10.19 -13.74 4.55
N GLY A 75 -11.28 -13.97 5.29
CA GLY A 75 -12.20 -15.07 5.00
C GLY A 75 -11.51 -16.44 5.11
N ASN A 76 -11.50 -17.21 4.02
CA ASN A 76 -10.85 -18.52 3.94
C ASN A 76 -9.40 -18.46 3.45
N GLU A 77 -8.90 -17.28 3.10
CA GLU A 77 -7.53 -17.12 2.61
C GLU A 77 -6.58 -16.78 3.76
N HIS A 78 -5.42 -17.43 3.74
CA HIS A 78 -4.36 -17.26 4.72
C HIS A 78 -3.02 -17.03 4.02
N VAL A 79 -2.20 -16.17 4.60
CA VAL A 79 -0.81 -15.93 4.18
C VAL A 79 0.09 -15.87 5.40
N SER A 80 1.23 -16.55 5.32
CA SER A 80 2.24 -16.59 6.39
C SER A 80 3.40 -15.67 6.04
N VAL A 81 3.74 -14.75 6.93
CA VAL A 81 4.78 -13.75 6.69
C VAL A 81 5.79 -13.73 7.84
N PRO A 82 7.11 -13.82 7.56
CA PRO A 82 8.13 -13.66 8.58
C PRO A 82 8.07 -12.29 9.26
N LEU A 83 8.11 -12.30 10.59
CA LEU A 83 8.11 -11.13 11.46
C LEU A 83 9.17 -11.30 12.55
N THR A 84 10.04 -10.31 12.71
CA THR A 84 11.04 -10.29 13.78
C THR A 84 10.76 -9.14 14.76
N LEU A 85 10.61 -9.47 16.03
CA LEU A 85 10.56 -8.52 17.14
C LEU A 85 11.98 -8.03 17.44
N SER A 86 12.32 -6.85 16.94
CA SER A 86 13.70 -6.38 16.86
C SER A 86 14.13 -5.49 18.03
N GLY A 87 13.19 -4.78 18.67
CA GLY A 87 13.55 -3.88 19.76
C GLY A 87 12.37 -3.20 20.44
N VAL A 88 12.69 -2.34 21.39
CA VAL A 88 11.71 -1.56 22.17
C VAL A 88 12.25 -0.15 22.39
N ASN A 89 11.39 0.83 22.17
CA ASN A 89 11.52 2.21 22.61
C ASN A 89 10.80 2.38 23.95
N TYR A 90 11.41 3.12 24.86
CA TYR A 90 10.87 3.45 26.18
C TYR A 90 10.84 4.96 26.34
N GLN A 91 9.68 5.52 26.71
CA GLN A 91 9.57 6.93 27.12
C GLN A 91 10.02 7.08 28.57
N THR A 92 11.18 7.71 28.76
CA THR A 92 11.80 7.85 30.07
C THR A 92 11.56 9.25 30.64
N ASN A 93 11.65 9.41 31.96
CA ASN A 93 11.87 10.74 32.55
C ASN A 93 13.23 11.25 32.03
N PRO A 94 13.40 12.49 31.54
CA PRO A 94 14.66 12.96 31.00
C PRO A 94 15.77 13.22 32.04
N ILE A 95 15.44 13.25 33.33
CA ILE A 95 16.40 13.58 34.40
C ILE A 95 16.99 12.28 34.97
N TRP A 96 18.13 11.84 34.44
CA TRP A 96 18.90 10.68 34.93
C TRP A 96 20.37 10.79 34.55
N GLU A 97 21.18 9.92 35.15
CA GLU A 97 22.56 9.67 34.76
C GLU A 97 22.71 8.24 34.25
N SER A 98 23.35 8.05 33.10
CA SER A 98 23.68 6.73 32.58
C SER A 98 25.00 6.24 33.17
N SER A 99 25.06 4.97 33.56
CA SER A 99 26.32 4.31 33.91
C SER A 99 26.43 2.98 33.18
N TRP A 100 27.67 2.57 32.85
CA TRP A 100 27.93 1.25 32.26
C TRP A 100 27.24 0.13 33.05
N TYR A 101 26.71 -0.85 32.33
CA TYR A 101 26.03 -2.00 32.92
C TYR A 101 26.27 -3.26 32.08
N SER A 102 26.56 -4.36 32.76
CA SER A 102 26.68 -5.68 32.16
C SER A 102 25.97 -6.71 33.04
N ASP A 103 25.41 -7.73 32.39
CA ASP A 103 24.68 -8.81 33.04
C ASP A 103 25.00 -10.14 32.35
N ILE A 104 24.39 -11.24 32.83
CA ILE A 104 24.41 -12.53 32.13
C ILE A 104 23.74 -12.48 30.74
N TYR A 105 22.93 -11.44 30.50
CA TYR A 105 22.26 -11.22 29.22
C TYR A 105 23.15 -10.40 28.27
N PRO A 106 23.16 -10.73 26.97
CA PRO A 106 23.95 -10.00 26.00
C PRO A 106 23.45 -8.57 25.81
N SER A 107 24.37 -7.66 25.51
CA SER A 107 24.01 -6.30 25.11
C SER A 107 23.35 -6.28 23.73
N CYS A 108 22.44 -5.33 23.50
CA CYS A 108 21.85 -5.07 22.20
C CYS A 108 22.86 -4.35 21.28
N ASN A 109 22.79 -4.64 19.96
CA ASN A 109 23.69 -4.01 18.98
C ASN A 109 23.47 -2.50 18.87
N GLU A 110 22.23 -2.05 19.09
CA GLU A 110 21.87 -0.63 19.09
C GLU A 110 21.22 -0.28 20.41
N THR A 111 21.89 0.60 21.16
CA THR A 111 21.37 1.21 22.38
C THR A 111 21.50 2.73 22.25
N LYS A 112 20.40 3.44 22.41
CA LYS A 112 20.38 4.92 22.47
C LYS A 112 19.61 5.34 23.70
N LEU A 113 20.30 5.89 24.70
CA LEU A 113 19.67 6.39 25.91
C LEU A 113 19.44 7.90 25.78
N SER A 114 18.17 8.31 25.76
CA SER A 114 17.75 9.72 25.74
C SER A 114 16.37 9.83 26.38
N SER A 115 15.62 10.93 26.17
CA SER A 115 14.20 10.99 26.58
C SER A 115 13.38 9.82 26.02
N ILE A 116 13.77 9.30 24.85
CA ILE A 116 13.37 7.98 24.38
C ILE A 116 14.60 7.06 24.44
N ALA A 117 14.53 6.04 25.29
CA ALA A 117 15.54 5.00 25.36
C ALA A 117 15.19 3.90 24.36
N THR A 118 16.05 3.68 23.37
CA THR A 118 15.88 2.65 22.34
C THR A 118 16.88 1.52 22.59
N VAL A 119 16.38 0.29 22.65
CA VAL A 119 17.19 -0.93 22.63
C VAL A 119 16.73 -1.83 21.50
N LYS A 120 17.64 -2.15 20.58
CA LYS A 120 17.34 -2.89 19.36
C LYS A 120 18.45 -3.88 19.04
N ARG A 121 18.06 -5.11 18.71
CA ARG A 121 18.91 -6.17 18.18
C ARG A 121 18.81 -6.15 16.66
N THR A 122 19.91 -5.84 16.00
CA THR A 122 19.99 -5.80 14.52
C THR A 122 20.65 -7.04 13.93
N ALA A 123 21.36 -7.81 14.75
CA ALA A 123 21.95 -9.09 14.38
C ALA A 123 21.73 -10.14 15.47
N GLY A 124 21.49 -11.39 15.05
CA GLY A 124 21.17 -12.49 15.94
C GLY A 124 19.74 -12.45 16.48
N HIS A 125 19.46 -13.32 17.46
CA HIS A 125 18.11 -13.62 17.94
C HIS A 125 18.00 -13.48 19.46
N GLY A 126 16.77 -13.39 19.98
CA GLY A 126 16.48 -13.47 21.41
C GLY A 126 16.70 -12.19 22.21
N TYR A 127 16.59 -12.34 23.53
CA TYR A 127 16.62 -11.24 24.50
C TYR A 127 17.99 -10.55 24.55
N CYS A 128 17.96 -9.22 24.66
CA CYS A 128 19.13 -8.42 24.97
C CYS A 128 18.75 -7.21 25.82
N ILE A 129 19.76 -6.62 26.44
CA ILE A 129 19.62 -5.43 27.30
C ILE A 129 20.50 -4.29 26.79
N ALA A 130 20.22 -3.06 27.25
CA ALA A 130 21.15 -1.96 27.13
C ALA A 130 22.49 -2.30 27.81
N ASP A 131 23.58 -1.78 27.25
CA ASP A 131 24.93 -1.81 27.85
C ASP A 131 25.13 -0.77 28.97
N SER A 132 24.06 -0.04 29.29
CA SER A 132 24.04 1.04 30.25
C SER A 132 22.72 1.01 31.01
N ARG A 133 22.78 1.35 32.31
CA ARG A 133 21.62 1.54 33.17
C ARG A 133 21.32 3.01 33.34
N LEU A 134 20.05 3.35 33.54
CA LEU A 134 19.60 4.70 33.87
C LEU A 134 19.47 4.80 35.39
N ASN A 135 20.12 5.81 35.99
CA ASN A 135 20.12 6.07 37.42
C ASN A 135 19.39 7.38 37.73
N TYR A 136 18.51 7.35 38.73
CA TYR A 136 17.72 8.46 39.23
C TYR A 136 18.17 8.85 40.64
N GLN A 137 18.11 10.15 40.94
CA GLN A 137 18.43 10.68 42.27
C GLN A 137 17.37 10.32 43.33
N GLN A 138 16.15 10.00 42.90
CA GLN A 138 15.02 9.61 43.75
C GLN A 138 14.27 8.44 43.07
N PRO A 139 13.49 7.63 43.82
CA PRO A 139 12.71 6.55 43.22
C PRO A 139 11.67 7.06 42.21
N GLU A 140 11.86 6.70 40.94
CA GLU A 140 11.03 7.09 39.81
C GLU A 140 10.44 5.87 39.10
N THR A 141 9.35 6.07 38.36
CA THR A 141 8.87 5.02 37.46
C THR A 141 9.88 4.86 36.30
N PRO A 142 10.37 3.65 35.98
CA PRO A 142 11.40 3.41 34.97
C PRO A 142 11.13 4.10 33.63
N PHE A 143 9.88 4.00 33.16
CA PHE A 143 9.40 4.62 31.94
C PHE A 143 7.88 4.80 32.03
N THR A 144 7.30 5.67 31.22
CA THR A 144 5.86 5.96 31.22
C THR A 144 5.10 5.24 30.11
N ALA A 145 5.81 4.91 29.02
CA ALA A 145 5.26 4.16 27.92
C ALA A 145 6.35 3.39 27.18
N LEU A 146 5.94 2.35 26.45
CA LEU A 146 6.82 1.59 25.57
C LEU A 146 6.21 1.46 24.18
N GLN A 147 7.07 1.30 23.19
CA GLN A 147 6.70 1.15 21.79
C GLN A 147 7.66 0.15 21.14
N PRO A 148 7.16 -0.90 20.49
CA PRO A 148 7.98 -1.95 19.94
C PRO A 148 8.48 -1.60 18.55
N ILE A 149 9.59 -2.21 18.19
CA ILE A 149 10.23 -2.11 16.90
C ILE A 149 10.20 -3.50 16.29
N ILE A 150 9.54 -3.64 15.16
CA ILE A 150 9.41 -4.90 14.44
C ILE A 150 10.05 -4.82 13.07
N LYS A 151 10.40 -5.96 12.49
CA LYS A 151 10.78 -6.10 11.09
C LYS A 151 9.78 -7.06 10.45
N LEU A 152 9.12 -6.62 9.39
CA LEU A 152 8.20 -7.43 8.60
C LEU A 152 8.80 -7.58 7.20
N ASP A 153 8.89 -8.82 6.69
CA ASP A 153 9.42 -9.03 5.35
C ASP A 153 8.42 -8.56 4.29
N LYS A 154 8.63 -7.34 3.79
CA LYS A 154 7.78 -6.73 2.76
C LYS A 154 7.77 -7.54 1.46
N ALA A 155 8.90 -8.11 1.05
CA ALA A 155 8.97 -8.85 -0.21
C ALA A 155 8.16 -10.15 -0.12
N VAL A 156 8.28 -10.86 1.00
CA VAL A 156 7.48 -12.06 1.26
C VAL A 156 5.99 -11.71 1.40
N LEU A 157 5.64 -10.63 2.13
CA LEU A 157 4.25 -10.17 2.24
C LEU A 157 3.60 -9.93 0.85
N ILE A 158 4.28 -9.18 -0.02
CA ILE A 158 3.77 -8.89 -1.37
C ILE A 158 3.65 -10.16 -2.20
N ALA A 159 4.65 -11.06 -2.13
CA ALA A 159 4.63 -12.31 -2.86
C ALA A 159 3.49 -13.24 -2.41
N GLN A 160 3.23 -13.33 -1.11
CA GLN A 160 2.19 -14.19 -0.55
C GLN A 160 0.78 -13.66 -0.81
N LEU A 161 0.59 -12.34 -0.82
CA LEU A 161 -0.69 -11.72 -1.15
C LEU A 161 -0.99 -11.72 -2.65
N LYS A 162 -0.01 -11.95 -3.52
CA LYS A 162 -0.21 -11.94 -4.97
C LYS A 162 -1.21 -13.02 -5.40
N GLY A 163 -2.27 -12.59 -6.11
CA GLY A 163 -3.32 -13.47 -6.61
C GLY A 163 -4.39 -13.83 -5.56
N LYS A 164 -4.30 -13.24 -4.37
CA LYS A 164 -5.34 -13.33 -3.35
C LYS A 164 -6.49 -12.37 -3.66
N SER A 165 -7.66 -12.65 -3.10
CA SER A 165 -8.81 -11.77 -3.23
C SER A 165 -8.57 -10.45 -2.48
N LYS A 166 -9.15 -9.37 -3.01
CA LYS A 166 -9.23 -8.07 -2.33
C LYS A 166 -9.87 -8.24 -0.95
N GLY A 167 -9.32 -7.54 0.04
CA GLY A 167 -9.83 -7.63 1.40
C GLY A 167 -8.85 -7.09 2.43
N VAL A 168 -9.22 -7.20 3.70
CA VAL A 168 -8.36 -6.84 4.82
C VAL A 168 -7.78 -8.11 5.42
N TYR A 169 -6.48 -8.30 5.23
CA TYR A 169 -5.73 -9.41 5.78
C TYR A 169 -5.23 -9.03 7.16
N SER A 170 -5.74 -9.74 8.19
CA SER A 170 -5.39 -9.43 9.58
C SER A 170 -4.82 -10.64 10.31
N GLY A 171 -3.83 -10.38 11.16
CA GLY A 171 -3.19 -11.38 11.99
C GLY A 171 -2.73 -10.78 13.31
N THR A 172 -2.42 -11.64 14.27
CA THR A 172 -1.97 -11.22 15.60
C THR A 172 -0.83 -12.11 16.10
N VAL A 173 0.17 -11.51 16.75
CA VAL A 173 1.25 -12.21 17.45
C VAL A 173 1.41 -11.64 18.86
N SER A 174 1.78 -12.46 19.83
CA SER A 174 2.01 -12.02 21.21
C SER A 174 3.45 -12.25 21.64
N ALA A 175 3.96 -11.36 22.48
CA ALA A 175 5.32 -11.34 22.95
C ALA A 175 5.41 -10.80 24.37
N ILE A 176 6.59 -10.94 24.98
CA ILE A 176 6.87 -10.43 26.32
C ILE A 176 8.08 -9.51 26.24
N ALA A 177 7.88 -8.21 26.42
CA ALA A 177 8.97 -7.27 26.66
C ALA A 177 9.43 -7.37 28.12
N SER A 178 10.73 -7.32 28.35
CA SER A 178 11.30 -7.43 29.69
C SER A 178 12.37 -6.39 29.94
N TYR A 179 12.35 -5.79 31.14
CA TYR A 179 13.37 -4.86 31.59
C TYR A 179 13.85 -5.23 32.99
N GLY A 180 15.11 -4.89 33.30
CA GLY A 180 15.71 -5.09 34.62
C GLY A 180 15.54 -3.85 35.50
N PHE A 181 15.34 -4.02 36.80
CA PHE A 181 15.33 -2.91 37.76
C PHE A 181 15.84 -3.34 39.13
N PHE A 182 16.23 -2.36 39.94
CA PHE A 182 16.73 -2.59 41.28
C PHE A 182 15.64 -2.32 42.31
N VAL A 183 15.38 -3.29 43.18
CA VAL A 183 14.46 -3.15 44.31
C VAL A 183 15.24 -2.47 45.42
N ASP A 184 14.71 -1.35 45.91
CA ASP A 184 15.27 -0.52 46.98
C ASP A 184 16.45 0.41 46.58
N ALA A 185 16.60 1.51 47.33
CA ALA A 185 17.61 2.55 47.09
C ALA A 185 19.05 2.04 47.25
N SER A 186 19.24 0.89 47.92
CA SER A 186 20.54 0.25 48.10
C SER A 186 21.15 -0.31 46.80
N GLN A 187 20.39 -0.41 45.70
CA GLN A 187 20.82 -0.94 44.40
C GLN A 187 21.40 -2.37 44.44
N THR A 188 21.15 -3.13 45.50
CA THR A 188 21.74 -4.46 45.71
C THR A 188 20.90 -5.59 45.13
N VAL A 189 19.57 -5.45 45.15
CA VAL A 189 18.64 -6.50 44.71
C VAL A 189 18.14 -6.18 43.30
N LYS A 190 18.62 -6.93 42.31
CA LYS A 190 18.14 -6.84 40.93
C LYS A 190 17.00 -7.82 40.70
N THR A 191 15.97 -7.37 40.00
CA THR A 191 14.90 -8.23 39.47
C THR A 191 14.49 -7.77 38.07
N TYR A 192 13.54 -8.46 37.45
CA TYR A 192 13.03 -8.14 36.12
C TYR A 192 11.50 -8.04 36.15
N ARG A 193 10.94 -7.31 35.20
CA ARG A 193 9.51 -7.27 34.98
C ARG A 193 9.20 -7.60 33.53
N ASN A 194 8.21 -8.47 33.38
CA ASN A 194 7.67 -8.92 32.10
C ASN A 194 6.40 -8.15 31.78
N ILE A 195 6.30 -7.67 30.55
CA ILE A 195 5.16 -6.93 30.03
C ILE A 195 4.65 -7.67 28.80
N PRO A 196 3.52 -8.39 28.93
CA PRO A 196 2.85 -8.98 27.79
C PRO A 196 2.41 -7.91 26.81
N ILE A 197 2.66 -8.14 25.53
CA ILE A 197 2.33 -7.24 24.43
C ILE A 197 1.82 -8.06 23.26
N THR A 198 0.72 -7.61 22.70
CA THR A 198 0.09 -8.24 21.54
C THR A 198 0.19 -7.28 20.37
N PHE A 199 0.52 -7.77 19.18
CA PHE A 199 0.66 -7.04 17.93
C PHE A 199 -0.35 -7.55 16.94
N SER A 200 -1.13 -6.67 16.34
CA SER A 200 -1.95 -6.97 15.18
C SER A 200 -1.39 -6.25 13.97
N VAL A 201 -1.35 -6.94 12.83
CA VAL A 201 -1.07 -6.33 11.53
C VAL A 201 -2.33 -6.47 10.69
N GLN A 202 -2.74 -5.38 10.04
CA GLN A 202 -3.87 -5.34 9.13
C GLN A 202 -3.42 -4.73 7.80
N ILE A 203 -3.62 -5.46 6.71
CA ILE A 203 -3.26 -5.05 5.36
C ILE A 203 -4.53 -4.96 4.52
N GLU A 204 -4.92 -3.75 4.14
CA GLU A 204 -5.91 -3.53 3.09
C GLU A 204 -5.26 -3.88 1.75
N TYR A 205 -5.58 -5.06 1.21
CA TYR A 205 -5.06 -5.53 -0.07
C TYR A 205 -6.01 -5.18 -1.21
N ASN A 206 -5.50 -4.43 -2.18
CA ASN A 206 -6.16 -4.15 -3.43
C ASN A 206 -5.27 -4.62 -4.61
N PRO A 207 -5.60 -5.75 -5.25
CA PRO A 207 -4.77 -6.27 -6.34
C PRO A 207 -4.91 -5.44 -7.62
N SER A 208 -5.99 -4.66 -7.79
CA SER A 208 -6.30 -3.94 -9.04
C SER A 208 -5.29 -2.85 -9.36
N VAL A 209 -4.50 -3.04 -10.43
CA VAL A 209 -3.46 -2.11 -10.87
C VAL A 209 -3.18 -2.23 -12.38
N ILE A 210 -2.97 -1.09 -13.05
CA ILE A 210 -2.41 -1.07 -14.41
C ILE A 210 -0.89 -1.03 -14.30
N LYS A 211 -0.20 -2.06 -14.80
CA LYS A 211 1.26 -2.09 -14.87
C LYS A 211 1.80 -1.45 -16.14
N ARG A 212 1.14 -1.69 -17.28
CA ARG A 212 1.61 -1.22 -18.60
C ARG A 212 0.46 -1.11 -19.58
N ILE A 213 0.50 -0.09 -20.45
CA ILE A 213 -0.34 -0.01 -21.65
C ILE A 213 0.58 -0.09 -22.87
N ASN A 214 0.32 -1.01 -23.79
CA ASN A 214 0.98 -1.04 -25.10
C ASN A 214 -0.03 -0.65 -26.18
N VAL A 215 0.41 0.20 -27.10
CA VAL A 215 -0.39 0.66 -28.25
C VAL A 215 0.37 0.32 -29.53
N LEU A 216 -0.29 -0.40 -30.44
CA LEU A 216 0.24 -0.76 -31.75
C LEU A 216 -0.66 -0.18 -32.85
N GLY A 217 -0.11 0.69 -33.69
CA GLY A 217 -0.81 1.33 -34.80
C GLY A 217 -0.12 2.64 -35.18
N THR A 218 -0.13 3.00 -36.46
CA THR A 218 0.56 4.21 -36.95
C THR A 218 -0.34 5.44 -36.96
N GLY A 219 -1.65 5.28 -36.79
CA GLY A 219 -2.63 6.36 -36.96
C GLY A 219 -2.73 6.89 -38.39
N HIS A 220 -2.00 6.32 -39.35
CA HIS A 220 -2.04 6.73 -40.75
C HIS A 220 -3.34 6.23 -41.39
N ILE A 221 -4.11 7.16 -41.95
CA ILE A 221 -5.35 6.89 -42.68
C ILE A 221 -5.08 7.09 -44.16
N VAL A 222 -5.21 6.03 -44.96
CA VAL A 222 -5.14 6.13 -46.42
C VAL A 222 -6.53 6.51 -46.95
N PRO A 223 -6.69 7.70 -47.58
CA PRO A 223 -7.97 8.12 -48.12
C PRO A 223 -8.42 7.21 -49.27
N LYS A 224 -9.74 6.98 -49.35
CA LYS A 224 -10.42 6.27 -50.43
C LYS A 224 -11.41 7.22 -51.08
N TYR A 225 -11.20 7.47 -52.37
CA TYR A 225 -12.08 8.35 -53.15
C TYR A 225 -13.13 7.54 -53.89
N ASP A 226 -14.40 7.92 -53.72
CA ASP A 226 -15.50 7.46 -54.56
C ASP A 226 -15.74 8.48 -55.67
N THR A 227 -15.32 8.15 -56.89
CA THR A 227 -15.46 9.05 -58.05
C THR A 227 -16.89 9.15 -58.58
N LYS A 228 -17.80 8.25 -58.18
CA LYS A 228 -19.22 8.31 -58.57
C LYS A 228 -19.98 9.20 -57.59
N ALA A 229 -19.84 8.92 -56.29
CA ALA A 229 -20.49 9.70 -55.24
C ALA A 229 -19.81 11.05 -54.98
N HIS A 230 -18.58 11.25 -55.50
CA HIS A 230 -17.75 12.42 -55.25
C HIS A 230 -17.50 12.62 -53.74
N THR A 231 -17.13 11.53 -53.07
CA THR A 231 -16.85 11.51 -51.63
C THR A 231 -15.48 10.89 -51.30
N VAL A 232 -14.99 11.16 -50.09
CA VAL A 232 -13.79 10.54 -49.52
C VAL A 232 -14.10 9.89 -48.18
N SER A 233 -13.51 8.71 -47.96
CA SER A 233 -13.59 7.95 -46.71
C SER A 233 -12.22 7.41 -46.31
N GLY A 234 -12.06 7.01 -45.05
CA GLY A 234 -10.79 6.50 -44.56
C GLY A 234 -10.93 5.86 -43.19
N GLN A 235 -10.09 4.86 -42.92
CA GLN A 235 -10.05 4.19 -41.62
C GLN A 235 -8.63 3.77 -41.23
N THR A 236 -8.40 3.73 -39.93
CA THR A 236 -7.20 3.17 -39.29
C THR A 236 -7.59 2.62 -37.90
N GLY A 237 -6.63 2.09 -37.16
CA GLY A 237 -6.90 1.66 -35.80
C GLY A 237 -5.64 1.39 -34.97
N PHE A 238 -5.86 1.33 -33.66
CA PHE A 238 -4.84 1.06 -32.66
C PHE A 238 -5.21 -0.21 -31.90
N LYS A 239 -4.35 -1.23 -31.94
CA LYS A 239 -4.46 -2.39 -31.04
C LYS A 239 -3.86 -2.00 -29.70
N VAL A 240 -4.67 -2.05 -28.65
CA VAL A 240 -4.27 -1.68 -27.30
C VAL A 240 -4.25 -2.93 -26.43
N SER A 241 -3.23 -3.05 -25.57
CA SER A 241 -3.17 -4.09 -24.54
C SER A 241 -2.81 -3.48 -23.20
N ALA A 242 -3.70 -3.63 -22.23
CA ALA A 242 -3.47 -3.25 -20.84
C ALA A 242 -3.00 -4.47 -20.06
N LEU A 243 -1.79 -4.41 -19.51
CA LEU A 243 -1.23 -5.42 -18.61
C LEU A 243 -1.33 -4.93 -17.17
N GLY A 244 -1.75 -5.81 -16.28
CA GLY A 244 -2.03 -5.44 -14.91
C GLY A 244 -2.63 -6.60 -14.13
N TYR A 245 -3.38 -6.24 -13.10
CA TYR A 245 -4.38 -7.11 -12.50
C TYR A 245 -5.69 -6.32 -12.48
N PHE A 246 -6.76 -6.92 -12.98
CA PHE A 246 -8.05 -6.27 -13.15
C PHE A 246 -9.11 -7.12 -12.47
N GLU A 247 -9.58 -6.69 -11.30
CA GLU A 247 -10.64 -7.39 -10.56
C GLU A 247 -11.96 -7.40 -11.34
N ASN A 248 -12.38 -6.25 -11.88
CA ASN A 248 -13.63 -6.13 -12.65
C ASN A 248 -13.39 -5.83 -14.12
N GLY A 249 -12.34 -5.06 -14.44
CA GLY A 249 -12.06 -4.65 -15.81
C GLY A 249 -11.27 -3.36 -15.95
N LEU A 250 -11.44 -2.72 -17.10
CA LEU A 250 -10.77 -1.48 -17.48
C LEU A 250 -11.80 -0.43 -17.88
N THR A 251 -11.69 0.76 -17.33
CA THR A 251 -12.42 1.94 -17.79
C THR A 251 -11.43 2.90 -18.45
N PHE A 252 -11.85 3.57 -19.52
CA PHE A 252 -11.04 4.61 -20.11
C PHE A 252 -11.88 5.74 -20.69
N ARG A 253 -11.27 6.92 -20.82
CA ARG A 253 -11.91 8.09 -21.40
C ARG A 253 -10.96 8.93 -22.25
N LEU A 254 -11.53 9.64 -23.22
CA LEU A 254 -10.80 10.65 -23.98
C LEU A 254 -10.59 11.91 -23.11
N ILE A 255 -9.36 12.42 -23.08
CA ILE A 255 -9.00 13.61 -22.29
C ILE A 255 -8.19 14.62 -23.10
N ASN A 256 -8.04 15.81 -22.52
CA ASN A 256 -7.09 16.85 -22.95
C ASN A 256 -7.30 17.34 -24.39
N LYS A 257 -8.56 17.38 -24.85
CA LYS A 257 -8.89 18.00 -26.12
C LYS A 257 -9.63 19.32 -25.90
N LYS A 258 -8.99 20.43 -26.28
CA LYS A 258 -9.61 21.76 -26.23
C LYS A 258 -10.90 21.71 -27.07
N THR A 259 -11.99 22.20 -26.48
CA THR A 259 -13.34 22.27 -27.10
C THR A 259 -13.95 20.95 -27.57
N ASN A 260 -13.43 19.77 -27.17
CA ASN A 260 -13.92 18.47 -27.65
C ASN A 260 -14.03 18.38 -29.18
N ASP A 261 -13.10 19.03 -29.89
CA ASP A 261 -13.10 19.12 -31.35
C ASP A 261 -12.41 17.88 -31.95
N TYR A 262 -13.16 16.97 -32.56
CA TYR A 262 -12.61 15.77 -33.20
C TYR A 262 -12.67 15.88 -34.72
N THR A 263 -11.88 16.81 -35.26
CA THR A 263 -11.77 17.06 -36.70
C THR A 263 -10.31 17.02 -37.14
N LEU A 264 -10.03 16.32 -38.24
CA LEU A 264 -8.72 16.41 -38.89
C LEU A 264 -8.56 17.78 -39.53
N LYS A 265 -7.41 18.42 -39.33
CA LYS A 265 -7.13 19.76 -39.86
C LYS A 265 -5.94 19.74 -40.82
N PRO A 266 -5.93 20.58 -41.87
CA PRO A 266 -4.80 20.73 -42.78
C PRO A 266 -3.51 21.09 -42.04
N VAL A 267 -2.40 20.40 -42.36
CA VAL A 267 -1.10 20.64 -41.72
C VAL A 267 -0.43 21.91 -42.24
N ASN A 268 -0.57 22.20 -43.54
CA ASN A 268 0.17 23.25 -44.24
C ASN A 268 -0.67 24.48 -44.59
N SER A 269 -1.59 24.87 -43.69
CA SER A 269 -2.66 25.88 -43.92
C SER A 269 -3.83 25.37 -44.79
N GLY A 270 -5.01 25.96 -44.57
CA GLY A 270 -6.27 25.51 -45.14
C GLY A 270 -7.45 25.89 -44.22
N SER A 271 -8.67 25.87 -44.75
CA SER A 271 -9.89 26.22 -44.01
C SER A 271 -10.85 25.05 -43.82
N THR A 272 -10.54 23.91 -44.44
CA THR A 272 -11.39 22.71 -44.38
C THR A 272 -11.13 21.90 -43.11
N SER A 273 -12.10 21.06 -42.74
CA SER A 273 -11.96 20.16 -41.59
C SER A 273 -12.74 18.87 -41.82
N ILE A 274 -12.17 17.74 -41.44
CA ILE A 274 -12.78 16.42 -41.66
C ILE A 274 -13.22 15.83 -40.31
N PRO A 275 -14.53 15.79 -40.00
CA PRO A 275 -15.00 15.17 -38.78
C PRO A 275 -14.78 13.65 -38.83
N TYR A 276 -14.19 13.09 -37.79
CA TYR A 276 -13.95 11.66 -37.68
C TYR A 276 -14.65 11.05 -36.46
N SER A 277 -14.74 9.73 -36.45
CA SER A 277 -15.33 8.92 -35.39
C SER A 277 -14.26 8.04 -34.76
N ILE A 278 -14.42 7.76 -33.46
CA ILE A 278 -13.57 6.83 -32.71
C ILE A 278 -14.48 5.76 -32.12
N THR A 279 -14.17 4.50 -32.37
CA THR A 279 -14.93 3.34 -31.91
C THR A 279 -14.05 2.42 -31.06
N CYS A 280 -14.65 1.69 -30.14
CA CYS A 280 -13.98 0.64 -29.39
C CYS A 280 -14.52 -0.74 -29.79
N LYS A 281 -13.63 -1.61 -30.27
CA LYS A 281 -13.89 -3.04 -30.47
C LYS A 281 -13.36 -3.83 -29.29
N GLY A 282 -14.25 -4.49 -28.56
CA GLY A 282 -13.94 -5.22 -27.32
C GLY A 282 -14.47 -4.55 -26.05
N CYS A 283 -15.06 -3.36 -26.15
CA CYS A 283 -15.72 -2.70 -25.04
C CYS A 283 -17.09 -3.32 -24.74
N SER A 284 -17.37 -3.50 -23.45
CA SER A 284 -18.65 -3.96 -22.91
C SER A 284 -19.68 -2.83 -22.88
N SER A 285 -19.23 -1.57 -22.70
CA SER A 285 -20.04 -0.35 -22.80
C SER A 285 -19.22 0.76 -23.50
N GLY A 286 -19.90 1.72 -24.14
CA GLY A 286 -19.22 2.81 -24.85
C GLY A 286 -18.48 2.39 -26.11
N SER A 287 -19.11 1.58 -26.99
CA SER A 287 -18.48 1.14 -28.25
C SER A 287 -18.23 2.29 -29.24
N GLN A 288 -18.88 3.44 -29.04
CA GLN A 288 -18.67 4.68 -29.79
C GLN A 288 -18.22 5.77 -28.82
N LEU A 289 -17.01 6.31 -29.03
CA LEU A 289 -16.43 7.36 -28.19
C LEU A 289 -16.60 8.74 -28.83
N VAL A 290 -16.53 8.78 -30.17
CA VAL A 290 -16.73 9.99 -30.98
C VAL A 290 -17.56 9.60 -32.19
N SER A 291 -18.58 10.38 -32.51
CA SER A 291 -19.43 10.21 -33.69
C SER A 291 -19.40 11.48 -34.53
N LYS A 292 -18.85 11.38 -35.75
CA LYS A 292 -18.78 12.48 -36.73
C LYS A 292 -18.29 13.80 -36.11
N GLY A 293 -17.16 13.73 -35.42
CA GLY A 293 -16.49 14.86 -34.78
C GLY A 293 -17.05 15.30 -33.43
N LYS A 294 -18.11 14.66 -32.93
CA LYS A 294 -18.73 14.96 -31.64
C LYS A 294 -18.44 13.86 -30.63
N LEU A 295 -18.07 14.26 -29.41
CA LEU A 295 -17.88 13.35 -28.28
C LEU A 295 -19.20 12.64 -27.93
N VAL A 296 -19.14 11.35 -27.61
CA VAL A 296 -20.29 10.52 -27.18
C VAL A 296 -20.00 10.04 -25.76
N ASP A 297 -20.96 10.18 -24.84
CA ASP A 297 -20.85 9.74 -23.44
C ASP A 297 -19.53 10.15 -22.78
N ASP A 298 -19.14 11.41 -22.93
CA ASP A 298 -17.87 11.98 -22.47
C ASP A 298 -16.60 11.25 -22.98
N GLY A 299 -16.74 10.52 -24.08
CA GLY A 299 -15.70 9.68 -24.66
C GLY A 299 -15.28 8.58 -23.72
N LYS A 300 -16.21 8.06 -22.90
CA LYS A 300 -15.96 7.00 -21.93
C LYS A 300 -16.34 5.63 -22.49
N ALA A 301 -15.54 4.62 -22.19
CA ALA A 301 -15.86 3.23 -22.46
C ALA A 301 -15.33 2.31 -21.36
N GLU A 302 -15.90 1.11 -21.28
CA GLU A 302 -15.55 0.11 -20.27
C GLU A 302 -15.42 -1.27 -20.91
N ILE A 303 -14.49 -2.06 -20.38
CA ILE A 303 -14.27 -3.47 -20.73
C ILE A 303 -14.40 -4.26 -19.44
N THR A 304 -15.42 -5.10 -19.34
CA THR A 304 -15.57 -6.05 -18.24
C THR A 304 -14.69 -7.26 -18.50
N SER A 305 -13.73 -7.51 -17.61
CA SER A 305 -12.79 -8.63 -17.71
C SER A 305 -12.33 -9.00 -16.31
N PRO A 306 -13.16 -9.77 -15.58
CA PRO A 306 -12.89 -10.09 -14.19
C PRO A 306 -11.67 -11.01 -14.05
N ASP A 307 -10.90 -10.78 -13.00
CA ASP A 307 -9.66 -11.50 -12.64
C ASP A 307 -8.65 -11.65 -13.79
N SER A 308 -8.59 -10.64 -14.67
CA SER A 308 -7.71 -10.67 -15.83
C SER A 308 -6.35 -10.06 -15.53
N THR A 309 -5.32 -10.57 -16.20
CA THR A 309 -3.96 -9.99 -16.20
C THR A 309 -3.62 -9.24 -17.49
N LEU A 310 -4.48 -9.37 -18.50
CA LEU A 310 -4.30 -8.79 -19.83
C LEU A 310 -5.67 -8.47 -20.45
N ILE A 311 -5.88 -7.20 -20.80
CA ILE A 311 -7.09 -6.75 -21.51
C ILE A 311 -6.70 -6.23 -22.90
N PRO A 312 -6.92 -7.02 -23.97
CA PRO A 312 -6.72 -6.59 -25.35
C PRO A 312 -7.99 -5.98 -25.95
N PHE A 313 -7.86 -4.84 -26.64
CA PHE A 313 -8.96 -4.22 -27.38
C PHE A 313 -8.44 -3.40 -28.55
N THR A 314 -9.32 -2.90 -29.41
CA THR A 314 -8.94 -2.06 -30.56
C THR A 314 -9.72 -0.76 -30.56
N LEU A 315 -9.02 0.36 -30.74
CA LEU A 315 -9.64 1.65 -31.05
C LEU A 315 -9.64 1.83 -32.56
N GLY A 316 -10.82 1.88 -33.17
CA GLY A 316 -11.00 2.20 -34.58
C GLY A 316 -11.14 3.71 -34.77
N VAL A 317 -10.53 4.26 -35.81
CA VAL A 317 -10.68 5.67 -36.19
C VAL A 317 -11.08 5.73 -37.65
N ASN A 318 -12.16 6.43 -37.98
CA ASN A 318 -12.64 6.54 -39.35
C ASN A 318 -13.35 7.87 -39.65
N TYR A 319 -13.42 8.22 -40.93
CA TYR A 319 -14.36 9.19 -41.48
C TYR A 319 -14.97 8.59 -42.75
N ASP A 320 -16.19 8.99 -43.07
CA ASP A 320 -16.93 8.41 -44.19
C ASP A 320 -17.83 9.45 -44.86
N ASN A 321 -18.03 9.28 -46.17
CA ASN A 321 -18.89 10.10 -47.01
C ASN A 321 -18.65 11.62 -46.90
N ILE A 322 -17.38 12.04 -46.86
CA ILE A 322 -17.01 13.46 -46.86
C ILE A 322 -17.03 13.96 -48.30
N SER A 323 -17.76 15.04 -48.57
CA SER A 323 -17.82 15.63 -49.91
C SER A 323 -16.45 16.10 -50.37
N VAL A 324 -16.09 15.87 -51.64
CA VAL A 324 -14.84 16.42 -52.22
C VAL A 324 -14.79 17.95 -52.22
N LYS A 325 -15.93 18.64 -52.04
CA LYS A 325 -15.99 20.11 -51.90
C LYS A 325 -15.59 20.60 -50.50
N ASP A 326 -15.63 19.72 -49.52
CA ASP A 326 -15.34 20.03 -48.11
C ASP A 326 -13.91 19.61 -47.72
N VAL A 327 -13.08 19.26 -48.72
CA VAL A 327 -11.68 18.89 -48.58
C VAL A 327 -10.84 19.61 -49.62
N GLU A 328 -9.60 19.87 -49.28
CA GLU A 328 -8.58 20.47 -50.15
C GLU A 328 -7.42 19.50 -50.31
N GLU A 329 -6.60 19.71 -51.34
CA GLU A 329 -5.42 18.89 -51.59
C GLU A 329 -4.33 19.21 -50.55
N SER A 330 -4.40 18.52 -49.41
CA SER A 330 -3.49 18.71 -48.28
C SER A 330 -3.37 17.45 -47.43
N SER A 331 -2.37 17.43 -46.56
CA SER A 331 -2.27 16.44 -45.49
C SER A 331 -3.08 16.92 -44.30
N TYR A 332 -3.87 16.04 -43.71
CA TYR A 332 -4.69 16.34 -42.53
C TYR A 332 -4.16 15.57 -41.31
N ALA A 333 -4.18 16.21 -40.15
CA ALA A 333 -3.74 15.61 -38.90
C ALA A 333 -4.60 16.03 -37.71
N ASP A 334 -4.61 15.18 -36.70
CA ASP A 334 -5.17 15.46 -35.37
C ASP A 334 -4.55 14.50 -34.35
N HIS A 335 -4.75 14.76 -33.07
CA HIS A 335 -4.36 13.88 -31.97
C HIS A 335 -5.46 13.79 -30.91
N PHE A 336 -5.43 12.72 -30.12
CA PHE A 336 -6.28 12.55 -28.95
C PHE A 336 -5.52 11.79 -27.87
N THR A 337 -5.89 12.00 -26.62
CA THR A 337 -5.30 11.32 -25.47
C THR A 337 -6.33 10.43 -24.81
N VAL A 338 -5.92 9.22 -24.42
CA VAL A 338 -6.77 8.26 -23.70
C VAL A 338 -6.21 8.08 -22.29
N MET A 339 -7.07 8.18 -21.28
CA MET A 339 -6.73 7.92 -19.88
C MET A 339 -7.35 6.60 -19.44
N PHE A 340 -6.55 5.74 -18.81
CA PHE A 340 -6.94 4.40 -18.39
C PHE A 340 -7.02 4.32 -16.87
N GLU A 341 -8.06 3.66 -16.36
CA GLU A 341 -8.29 3.40 -14.93
C GLU A 341 -8.76 1.95 -14.75
N VAL A 342 -8.35 1.32 -13.64
CA VAL A 342 -8.93 0.02 -13.27
C VAL A 342 -10.38 0.21 -12.82
N THR A 343 -11.25 -0.70 -13.24
CA THR A 343 -12.60 -0.78 -12.66
C THR A 343 -12.49 -1.55 -11.34
N LEU A 344 -12.86 -0.88 -10.23
CA LEU A 344 -12.75 -1.39 -8.85
C LEU A 344 -13.99 -2.10 -8.34
#